data_AF-A0A2P4S3R8-F1
#
_entry.id   AF-A0A2P4S3R8-F1
#
_cell.length_a   1.000
_cell.length_b   1.000
_cell.length_c   1.000
_cell.angle_alpha   90.00
_cell.angle_beta   90.00
_cell.angle_gamma   90.00
#
_symmetry.space_group_name_H-M   'P 1'
#
loop_
_entity.id
_entity.type
_entity.pdbx_description
1 polymer ?
#
loop_
_entity_poly.entity_id
_entity_poly.type
_entity_poly.pdbx_seq_one_letter_code
_entity_poly.pdbx_strand_id
1 'polypeptide(L)' 'MDFLRSLLFFWAVAVSRARVQQEPSAETSEGISINITCSHPNIQSYDYIYWYRQLPGRGPAFLVSAVKGSKDVPEPEG' A
#
# COMPACT_ATOMS: atom_id res chain seq x y z
N MET A 1 38.51 -4.11 34.98
CA MET A 1 38.33 -4.91 33.74
C MET A 1 36.84 -4.95 33.49
N ASP A 2 36.29 -3.85 32.98
CA ASP A 2 34.86 -3.68 32.69
C ASP A 2 34.68 -3.35 31.20
N PHE A 3 35.64 -3.86 30.41
CA PHE A 3 35.86 -3.60 28.99
C PHE A 3 35.03 -4.48 28.05
N LEU A 4 34.00 -5.20 28.53
CA LEU A 4 33.21 -6.08 27.64
C LEU A 4 31.74 -6.26 28.03
N ARG A 5 31.04 -5.18 28.42
CA ARG A 5 29.57 -5.24 28.59
C ARG A 5 28.81 -3.98 28.17
N SER A 6 29.48 -3.01 27.55
CA SER A 6 28.89 -1.74 27.13
C SER A 6 29.05 -1.48 25.63
N LEU A 7 28.96 -2.54 24.80
CA LEU A 7 29.17 -2.45 23.35
C LEU A 7 28.16 -3.24 22.50
N LEU A 8 27.00 -3.62 23.06
CA LEU A 8 25.94 -4.32 22.33
C LEU A 8 24.55 -3.85 22.73
N PHE A 9 24.32 -2.54 22.73
CA PHE A 9 22.98 -2.01 22.89
C PHE A 9 22.75 -0.84 21.95
N PHE A 10 21.66 -0.94 21.20
CA PHE A 10 21.03 0.08 20.38
C PHE A 10 21.57 0.30 18.96
N TRP A 11 21.35 -0.69 18.10
CA TRP A 11 20.58 -0.36 16.89
C TRP A 11 19.66 -1.51 16.47
N ALA A 12 18.68 -1.81 17.33
CA ALA A 12 17.53 -2.57 16.86
C ALA A 12 16.68 -1.65 15.99
N VAL A 13 16.91 -1.67 14.67
CA VAL A 13 16.00 -1.02 13.71
C VAL A 13 14.74 -1.87 13.67
N ALA A 14 13.68 -1.42 14.34
CA ALA A 14 12.37 -2.01 14.18
C ALA A 14 11.88 -1.71 12.75
N VAL A 15 11.90 -2.71 11.87
CA VAL A 15 11.27 -2.61 10.55
C VAL A 15 9.76 -2.71 10.74
N SER A 16 9.11 -1.56 10.88
CA SER A 16 7.65 -1.47 10.83
C SER A 16 7.21 -1.64 9.37
N ARG A 17 6.87 -2.86 8.98
CA ARG A 17 6.23 -3.09 7.67
C ARG A 17 4.76 -2.73 7.81
N ALA A 18 4.30 -1.70 7.08
CA ALA A 18 2.87 -1.48 6.90
C ALA A 18 2.24 -2.79 6.39
N ARG A 19 1.28 -3.34 7.13
CA ARG A 19 0.60 -4.60 6.76
C ARG A 19 -0.54 -4.27 5.81
N VAL A 20 -0.20 -3.90 4.58
CA VAL A 20 -1.19 -3.84 3.49
C VAL A 20 -1.52 -5.26 3.07
N GLN A 21 -2.80 -5.62 3.04
CA GLN A 21 -3.28 -6.90 2.52
C GLN A 21 -4.08 -6.62 1.24
N GLN A 22 -3.72 -7.30 0.16
CA GLN A 22 -4.36 -7.17 -1.14
C GLN A 22 -4.35 -8.54 -1.78
N GLU A 23 -5.38 -8.85 -2.58
CA GLU A 23 -5.40 -10.08 -3.35
C GLU A 23 -4.22 -10.12 -4.34
N PRO A 24 -3.43 -11.21 -4.38
CA PRO A 24 -2.24 -11.28 -5.24
C PRO A 24 -2.54 -11.16 -6.74
N SER A 25 -3.77 -11.52 -7.14
CA SER A 25 -4.21 -11.55 -8.53
C SER A 25 -5.72 -11.33 -8.60
N ALA A 26 -6.16 -10.67 -9.66
CA ALA A 26 -7.56 -10.53 -10.02
C ALA A 26 -7.67 -10.62 -11.54
N GLU A 27 -8.69 -11.33 -12.03
CA GLU A 27 -8.93 -11.53 -13.47
C GLU A 27 -10.37 -11.14 -13.80
N THR A 28 -10.57 -10.57 -14.99
CA THR A 28 -11.87 -10.17 -15.52
C THR A 28 -11.82 -10.32 -17.04
N SER A 29 -12.99 -10.36 -17.68
CA SER A 29 -13.08 -10.31 -19.14
C SER A 29 -12.88 -8.89 -19.66
N GLU A 30 -12.43 -8.76 -20.91
CA GLU A 30 -12.33 -7.47 -21.58
C GLU A 30 -13.69 -6.74 -21.58
N GLY A 31 -13.67 -5.45 -21.26
CA GLY A 31 -14.87 -4.63 -21.14
C GLY A 31 -15.66 -4.79 -19.84
N ILE A 32 -15.25 -5.66 -18.92
CA ILE A 32 -15.88 -5.82 -17.61
C ILE A 32 -15.02 -5.17 -16.52
N SER A 33 -15.62 -4.24 -15.76
CA SER A 33 -14.97 -3.58 -14.64
C SER A 33 -14.54 -4.59 -13.55
N ILE A 34 -13.38 -4.37 -12.94
CA ILE A 34 -12.81 -5.22 -11.90
C ILE A 34 -12.66 -4.45 -10.59
N ASN A 35 -12.94 -5.12 -9.48
CA ASN A 35 -12.74 -4.56 -8.14
C ASN A 35 -11.46 -5.13 -7.53
N ILE A 36 -10.52 -4.26 -7.19
CA ILE A 36 -9.27 -4.62 -6.51
C ILE A 36 -9.35 -4.11 -5.08
N THR A 37 -9.35 -5.03 -4.13
CA THR A 37 -9.52 -4.71 -2.70
C THR A 37 -8.18 -4.60 -1.98
N CYS A 38 -8.10 -3.66 -1.05
CA CYS A 38 -6.94 -3.46 -0.20
C CYS A 38 -7.42 -3.25 1.24
N SER A 39 -6.78 -3.91 2.20
CA SER A 39 -7.00 -3.70 3.63
C SER A 39 -5.72 -3.18 4.27
N HIS A 40 -5.87 -2.16 5.12
CA HIS A 40 -4.76 -1.59 5.91
C HIS A 40 -5.22 -1.44 7.37
N PRO A 41 -5.08 -2.48 8.21
CA PRO A 41 -5.74 -2.57 9.50
C PRO A 41 -5.33 -1.48 10.50
N ASN A 42 -4.12 -0.94 10.37
CA ASN A 42 -3.59 0.10 11.26
C ASN A 42 -3.50 1.48 10.59
N ILE A 43 -4.24 1.71 9.50
CA ILE A 43 -4.22 3.02 8.82
C ILE A 43 -4.97 4.06 9.65
N GLN A 44 -4.40 5.25 9.80
CA GLN A 44 -5.08 6.37 10.45
C GLN A 44 -6.05 7.01 9.47
N SER A 45 -7.10 7.66 9.99
CA SER A 45 -8.15 8.22 9.14
C SER A 45 -7.67 9.32 8.18
N TYR A 46 -6.58 9.98 8.54
CA TYR A 46 -5.95 11.06 7.76
C TYR A 46 -4.83 10.56 6.83
N ASP A 47 -4.47 9.27 6.89
CA ASP A 47 -3.50 8.71 5.98
C ASP A 47 -4.12 8.51 4.59
N TYR A 48 -3.31 8.69 3.56
CA TYR A 48 -3.70 8.50 2.17
C TYR A 48 -3.35 7.08 1.72
N ILE A 49 -4.30 6.45 1.03
CA ILE A 49 -4.07 5.25 0.22
C ILE A 49 -3.86 5.71 -1.22
N TYR A 50 -2.72 5.35 -1.81
CA TYR A 50 -2.38 5.65 -3.20
C TYR A 50 -2.45 4.38 -4.06
N TRP A 51 -3.16 4.47 -5.17
CA TRP A 51 -3.26 3.40 -6.16
C TRP A 51 -2.37 3.72 -7.37
N TYR A 52 -1.54 2.76 -7.75
CA TYR A 52 -0.67 2.84 -8.92
C TYR A 52 -0.91 1.64 -9.83
N ARG A 53 -0.78 1.86 -11.13
CA ARG A 53 -0.72 0.80 -12.15
C ARG A 53 0.69 0.73 -12.71
N GLN A 54 1.25 -0.47 -12.77
CA GLN A 54 2.50 -0.72 -13.46
C GLN A 54 2.30 -1.75 -14.57
N LEU A 55 2.64 -1.37 -15.80
CA LEU A 55 2.66 -2.29 -16.94
C LEU A 55 4.10 -2.80 -17.16
N PRO A 56 4.29 -3.99 -17.74
CA PRO A 56 5.62 -4.52 -18.05
C PRO A 56 6.49 -3.49 -18.80
N GLY A 57 7.72 -3.29 -18.32
CA GLY A 57 8.68 -2.35 -18.92
C GLY A 57 8.39 -0.86 -18.69
N ARG A 58 7.39 -0.49 -17.87
CA ARG A 58 7.04 0.90 -17.56
C ARG A 58 7.21 1.23 -16.08
N GLY A 59 7.37 2.52 -15.78
CA GLY A 59 7.32 3.03 -14.41
C GLY A 59 5.90 2.97 -13.83
N PRO A 60 5.74 3.13 -12.50
CA PRO A 60 4.44 3.26 -11.86
C PRO A 60 3.66 4.47 -12.39
N ALA A 61 2.42 4.27 -12.80
CA ALA A 61 1.48 5.32 -13.17
C ALA A 61 0.46 5.52 -12.04
N PHE A 62 0.33 6.75 -11.54
CA PHE A 62 -0.66 7.08 -10.52
C PHE A 62 -2.08 6.93 -11.08
N LEU A 63 -2.98 6.35 -10.29
CA LEU A 63 -4.40 6.22 -10.63
C LEU A 63 -5.25 7.15 -9.78
N VAL A 64 -5.23 6.96 -8.46
CA VAL A 64 -6.07 7.69 -7.52
C VAL A 64 -5.50 7.64 -6.10
N SER A 65 -5.84 8.63 -5.29
CA SER A 65 -5.58 8.64 -3.86
C SER A 65 -6.87 8.84 -3.09
N ALA A 66 -7.04 8.11 -1.99
CA ALA A 66 -8.21 8.22 -1.13
C ALA A 66 -7.80 8.26 0.35
N VAL A 67 -8.54 9.02 1.15
CA VAL A 67 -8.51 8.98 2.63
C VAL A 67 -9.78 8.31 3.15
N LYS A 68 -9.81 7.96 4.44
CA LYS A 68 -11.03 7.41 5.04
C LYS A 68 -12.18 8.41 4.91
N GLY A 69 -13.32 7.97 4.36
CA GLY A 69 -14.50 8.81 4.13
C GLY A 69 -14.51 9.56 2.79
N SER A 70 -13.57 9.26 1.89
CA SER A 70 -13.66 9.71 0.49
C SER A 70 -14.92 9.16 -0.17
N LYS A 71 -15.54 9.94 -1.06
CA LYS A 71 -16.62 9.45 -1.93
C LYS A 71 -16.05 8.55 -3.02
N ASP A 72 -16.87 7.64 -3.52
CA ASP A 72 -16.50 6.77 -4.64
C ASP A 72 -16.05 7.61 -5.84
N VAL A 73 -15.02 7.12 -6.54
CA VAL A 73 -14.53 7.74 -7.76
C VAL A 73 -15.57 7.51 -8.85
N PRO A 74 -16.07 8.56 -9.54
CA PRO A 74 -16.96 8.38 -10.68
C PRO A 74 -16.29 7.49 -11.73
N GLU A 75 -17.03 6.55 -12.29
CA GLU A 75 -16.53 5.73 -13.39
C GLU A 75 -16.13 6.66 -14.56
N PRO A 76 -14.91 6.53 -15.12
CA PRO A 76 -14.51 7.37 -16.24
C PRO A 76 -15.46 7.14 -17.42
N GLU A 77 -15.91 8.22 -18.05
CA GLU A 77 -16.67 8.11 -19.30
C GLU A 77 -15.77 7.51 -20.39
N GLY A 78 -16.24 6.43 -20.99
CA GLY A 78 -15.51 5.62 -21.99
C GLY A 78 -15.35 6.30 -23.34
#